data_AF-A0A833GNY1-F1
#
_entry.id   AF-A0A833GNY1-F1
#
_cell.length_a   1.000
_cell.length_b   1.000
_cell.length_c   1.000
_cell.angle_alpha   90.00
_cell.angle_beta   90.00
_cell.angle_gamma   90.00
#
_symmetry.space_group_name_H-M   'P 1'
#
loop_
_entity.id
_entity.type
_entity.pdbx_description
1 polymer ?
#
loop_
_entity_poly.entity_id
_entity_poly.type
_entity_poly.pdbx_seq_one_letter_code
_entity_poly.pdbx_strand_id
1 'polypeptide(L)'
;MSQLDPHWTIEHLRMHAYQTGEGQWVATTGAGSHGLRLLDPLTRPTETVRTYIGDTQDIDANPEQPGIQSIPDSRGNTLRADGQDGRPLIVEAERFDVFIGTIDPEKFLPGANSDVVHGDGAASASNPEGGADRIELGSGRDTAYAGGG
;
A
#
# COMPACT_ATOMS: atom_id res chain seq x y z
N MET A 1 -37.95 -0.84 -16.65
CA MET A 1 -38.09 -2.08 -15.87
C MET A 1 -38.37 -3.22 -16.84
N SER A 2 -37.34 -3.93 -17.28
CA SER A 2 -37.52 -5.14 -18.09
C SER A 2 -38.01 -6.28 -17.18
N GLN A 3 -39.11 -6.93 -17.55
CA GLN A 3 -39.54 -8.16 -16.90
C GLN A 3 -38.54 -9.26 -17.21
N LEU A 4 -37.96 -9.86 -16.16
CA LEU A 4 -37.12 -11.05 -16.30
C LEU A 4 -38.01 -12.25 -16.70
N ASP A 5 -37.57 -13.00 -17.70
CA ASP A 5 -38.27 -14.20 -18.18
C ASP A 5 -38.13 -15.33 -17.15
N PRO A 6 -39.23 -15.98 -16.73
CA PRO A 6 -39.21 -17.05 -15.73
C PRO A 6 -38.46 -18.33 -16.16
N HIS A 7 -37.99 -18.42 -17.41
CA HIS A 7 -37.25 -19.59 -17.92
C HIS A 7 -35.73 -19.44 -17.92
N TRP A 8 -35.18 -18.35 -17.37
CA TRP A 8 -33.73 -18.16 -17.32
C TRP A 8 -33.06 -19.07 -16.30
N THR A 9 -32.10 -19.87 -16.77
CA THR A 9 -31.20 -20.61 -15.89
C THR A 9 -30.22 -19.66 -15.20
N ILE A 10 -29.57 -20.12 -14.14
CA ILE A 10 -28.56 -19.35 -13.39
C ILE A 10 -27.44 -18.83 -14.31
N GLU A 11 -27.07 -19.57 -15.35
CA GLU A 11 -26.06 -19.11 -16.32
C GLU A 11 -26.55 -17.98 -17.23
N HIS A 12 -27.84 -17.98 -17.59
CA HIS A 12 -28.44 -16.87 -18.36
C HIS A 12 -28.49 -15.58 -17.53
N LEU A 13 -28.80 -15.69 -16.24
CA LEU A 13 -28.76 -14.55 -15.31
C LEU A 13 -27.33 -14.02 -15.11
N ARG A 14 -26.33 -14.91 -15.05
CA ARG A 14 -24.90 -14.53 -14.96
C ARG A 14 -24.44 -13.75 -16.19
N MET A 15 -24.78 -14.21 -17.40
CA MET A 15 -24.39 -13.51 -18.62
C MET A 15 -25.11 -12.18 -18.79
N HIS A 16 -26.40 -12.10 -18.45
CA HIS A 16 -27.15 -10.84 -18.54
C HIS A 16 -26.59 -9.78 -17.57
N ALA A 17 -26.28 -10.17 -16.34
CA ALA A 17 -25.68 -9.27 -15.33
C ALA A 17 -24.26 -8.80 -15.70
N TYR A 18 -23.46 -9.66 -16.34
CA TYR A 18 -22.12 -9.28 -16.84
C TYR A 18 -22.21 -8.26 -17.98
N GLN A 19 -23.27 -8.33 -18.79
CA GLN A 19 -23.50 -7.42 -19.91
C GLN A 19 -24.12 -6.08 -19.49
N THR A 20 -24.89 -6.03 -18.40
CA THR A 20 -25.59 -4.80 -17.96
C THR A 20 -24.89 -4.05 -16.85
N GLY A 21 -23.94 -4.65 -16.13
CA GLY A 21 -23.22 -4.00 -15.02
C GLY A 21 -24.08 -3.71 -13.79
N GLU A 22 -25.35 -4.13 -13.78
CA GLU A 22 -26.26 -3.99 -12.66
C GLU A 22 -26.25 -5.28 -11.83
N GLY A 23 -25.47 -5.31 -10.75
CA GLY A 23 -25.40 -6.46 -9.87
C GLY A 23 -24.88 -6.10 -8.48
N GLN A 24 -25.78 -5.64 -7.61
CA GLN A 24 -25.54 -5.56 -6.18
C GLN A 24 -25.68 -6.97 -5.58
N TRP A 25 -24.58 -7.55 -5.12
CA TRP A 25 -24.58 -8.88 -4.53
C TRP A 25 -24.89 -8.81 -3.03
N VAL A 26 -26.00 -9.40 -2.60
CA VAL A 26 -26.19 -9.82 -1.21
C VAL A 26 -26.17 -11.34 -1.19
N ALA A 27 -25.02 -11.92 -0.81
CA ALA A 27 -24.94 -13.34 -0.49
C ALA A 27 -25.40 -13.53 0.96
N THR A 28 -26.67 -13.83 1.19
CA THR A 28 -27.11 -14.41 2.46
C THR A 28 -26.68 -15.87 2.47
N THR A 29 -25.74 -16.22 3.35
CA THR A 29 -25.33 -17.62 3.55
C THR A 29 -25.34 -17.94 5.05
N GLY A 30 -25.82 -19.15 5.37
CA GLY A 30 -25.99 -19.62 6.75
C GLY A 30 -24.70 -19.65 7.56
N ALA A 31 -24.86 -19.83 8.87
CA ALA A 31 -23.80 -19.77 9.87
C ALA A 31 -22.53 -20.54 9.44
N GLY A 32 -21.42 -19.81 9.25
CA GLY A 32 -20.09 -20.40 9.09
C GLY A 32 -19.34 -20.11 7.78
N SER A 33 -19.83 -19.26 6.87
CA SER A 33 -19.09 -18.92 5.64
C SER A 33 -18.35 -17.58 5.75
N HIS A 34 -17.04 -17.57 5.53
CA HIS A 34 -16.25 -16.34 5.36
C HIS A 34 -16.59 -15.72 3.99
N GLY A 35 -17.57 -14.81 3.97
CA GLY A 35 -17.88 -14.03 2.77
C GLY A 35 -16.78 -13.02 2.48
N LEU A 36 -16.33 -12.94 1.22
CA LEU A 36 -15.55 -11.81 0.73
C LEU A 36 -16.50 -10.59 0.68
N ARG A 37 -16.35 -9.67 1.63
CA ARG A 37 -17.03 -8.37 1.56
C ARG A 37 -16.27 -7.50 0.56
N LEU A 38 -16.82 -7.33 -0.63
CA LEU A 38 -16.39 -6.28 -1.53
C LEU A 38 -16.79 -4.96 -0.88
N LEU A 39 -15.82 -4.24 -0.33
CA LEU A 39 -16.00 -2.86 0.10
C LEU A 39 -16.26 -2.01 -1.14
N ASP A 40 -16.96 -0.89 -0.97
CA ASP A 40 -17.03 0.13 -2.00
C ASP A 40 -15.61 0.45 -2.52
N PRO A 41 -15.45 0.86 -3.79
CA PRO A 41 -14.13 1.20 -4.32
C PRO A 41 -13.43 2.14 -3.35
N LEU A 42 -12.36 1.66 -2.71
CA LEU A 42 -11.56 2.48 -1.82
C LEU A 42 -11.05 3.65 -2.64
N THR A 43 -11.46 4.86 -2.27
CA THR A 43 -10.98 6.07 -2.93
C THR A 43 -9.48 6.11 -2.74
N ARG A 44 -8.73 6.05 -3.84
CA ARG A 44 -7.26 6.18 -3.75
C ARG A 44 -6.96 7.53 -3.09
N PRO A 45 -6.07 7.58 -2.08
CA PRO A 45 -5.60 8.84 -1.52
C PRO A 45 -5.04 9.71 -2.65
N THR A 46 -5.62 10.89 -2.86
CA THR A 46 -5.22 11.78 -3.98
C THR A 46 -4.10 12.72 -3.62
N GLU A 47 -3.86 12.96 -2.33
CA GLU A 47 -2.80 13.84 -1.84
C GLU A 47 -1.88 13.07 -0.91
N THR A 48 -0.69 12.75 -1.39
CA THR A 48 0.35 12.12 -0.58
C THR A 48 1.25 13.23 -0.01
N VAL A 49 1.45 13.28 1.30
CA VAL A 49 2.32 14.29 1.92
C VAL A 49 3.80 13.93 1.83
N ARG A 50 4.12 12.64 1.63
CA ARG A 50 5.49 12.12 1.57
C ARG A 50 5.59 10.83 0.78
N THR A 51 6.71 10.63 0.10
CA THR A 51 7.02 9.35 -0.56
C THR A 51 8.31 8.77 0.00
N TYR A 52 8.27 7.52 0.42
CA TYR A 52 9.42 6.71 0.79
C TYR A 52 9.81 5.83 -0.40
N ILE A 53 11.06 5.93 -0.85
CA ILE A 53 11.59 5.19 -2.01
C ILE A 53 12.73 4.31 -1.52
N GLY A 54 12.54 3.00 -1.65
CA GLY A 54 13.55 1.99 -1.36
C GLY A 54 14.48 1.76 -2.54
N ASP A 55 15.32 0.72 -2.45
CA ASP A 55 16.40 0.43 -3.40
C ASP A 55 17.29 1.65 -3.69
N THR A 56 17.48 2.49 -2.67
CA THR A 56 18.31 3.68 -2.74
C THR A 56 19.30 3.68 -1.60
N GLN A 57 20.51 4.16 -1.91
CA GLN A 57 21.57 4.30 -0.92
C GLN A 57 21.15 5.30 0.16
N ASP A 58 21.66 5.13 1.38
CA ASP A 58 21.58 6.18 2.40
C ASP A 58 22.25 7.46 1.88
N ILE A 59 21.72 8.63 2.25
CA ILE A 59 22.36 9.89 1.89
C ILE A 59 23.76 9.96 2.52
N ASP A 60 24.74 10.35 1.70
CA ASP A 60 26.07 10.69 2.20
C ASP A 60 26.02 12.11 2.80
N ALA A 61 25.88 12.17 4.12
CA ALA A 61 25.81 13.41 4.87
C ALA A 61 27.08 14.26 4.78
N ASN A 62 28.24 13.62 4.58
CA ASN A 62 29.51 14.30 4.50
C ASN A 62 30.47 13.54 3.55
N PRO A 63 30.45 13.88 2.25
CA PRO A 63 31.31 13.23 1.25
C PRO A 63 32.82 13.38 1.48
N GLU A 64 33.24 14.25 2.40
CA GLU A 64 34.66 14.38 2.79
C GLU A 64 35.09 13.31 3.80
N GLN A 65 34.14 12.61 4.43
CA GLN A 65 34.41 11.50 5.32
C GLN A 65 34.29 10.17 4.57
N PRO A 66 35.28 9.26 4.69
CA PRO A 66 35.18 7.94 4.07
C PRO A 66 33.96 7.15 4.56
N GLY A 67 33.21 6.58 3.61
CA GLY A 67 32.02 5.76 3.85
C GLY A 67 30.72 6.54 3.69
N ILE A 68 29.58 5.90 3.95
CA ILE A 68 28.26 6.55 3.97
C ILE A 68 27.87 6.83 5.41
N GLN A 69 27.47 8.07 5.70
CA GLN A 69 27.01 8.46 7.03
C GLN A 69 25.49 8.63 7.03
N SER A 70 24.78 7.59 7.46
CA SER A 70 23.33 7.55 7.58
C SER A 70 22.81 8.63 8.56
N ILE A 71 21.81 9.40 8.13
CA ILE A 71 21.07 10.34 9.00
C ILE A 71 19.64 9.85 9.15
N PRO A 72 19.14 9.59 10.38
CA PRO A 72 17.72 9.32 10.59
C PRO A 72 16.89 10.61 10.47
N ASP A 73 15.70 10.51 9.89
CA ASP A 73 14.66 11.53 9.96
C ASP A 73 13.99 11.54 11.36
N SER A 74 13.02 12.45 11.55
CA SER A 74 12.30 12.56 12.83
C SER A 74 11.46 11.34 13.21
N ARG A 75 11.30 10.36 12.31
CA ARG A 75 10.52 9.13 12.48
C ARG A 75 11.43 7.90 12.63
N GLY A 76 12.74 8.08 12.48
CA GLY A 76 13.73 7.02 12.56
C GLY A 76 14.04 6.33 11.22
N ASN A 77 13.50 6.82 10.10
CA ASN A 77 13.89 6.33 8.77
C ASN A 77 15.22 6.96 8.38
N THR A 78 16.15 6.18 7.84
CA THR A 78 17.35 6.79 7.25
C THR A 78 16.98 7.62 6.02
N LEU A 79 17.45 8.85 5.95
CA LEU A 79 17.34 9.70 4.76
C LEU A 79 18.09 9.05 3.60
N ARG A 80 17.43 8.99 2.44
CA ARG A 80 17.93 8.29 1.25
C ARG A 80 18.39 9.24 0.16
N ALA A 81 19.33 8.78 -0.66
CA ALA A 81 19.64 9.35 -1.96
C ALA A 81 18.55 8.96 -2.98
N ASP A 82 17.34 9.50 -2.78
CA ASP A 82 16.09 9.14 -3.47
C ASP A 82 15.65 10.14 -4.55
N GLY A 83 16.45 11.17 -4.83
CA GLY A 83 16.09 12.22 -5.78
C GLY A 83 15.08 13.25 -5.27
N GLN A 84 14.67 13.19 -4.00
CA GLN A 84 13.70 14.13 -3.40
C GLN A 84 14.39 15.24 -2.62
N ASP A 85 13.74 16.40 -2.45
CA ASP A 85 14.25 17.58 -1.72
C ASP A 85 15.68 18.02 -2.11
N GLY A 86 16.04 17.84 -3.37
CA GLY A 86 17.38 18.18 -3.88
C GLY A 86 18.47 17.15 -3.58
N ARG A 87 18.14 16.00 -2.96
CA ARG A 87 19.04 14.87 -2.77
C ARG A 87 19.37 14.22 -4.13
N PRO A 88 20.57 13.65 -4.32
CA PRO A 88 20.86 12.87 -5.51
C PRO A 88 19.99 11.60 -5.53
N LEU A 89 19.79 11.02 -6.72
CA LEU A 89 19.21 9.68 -6.86
C LEU A 89 20.35 8.69 -7.07
N ILE A 90 20.60 7.82 -6.09
CA ILE A 90 21.61 6.76 -6.16
C ILE A 90 20.93 5.43 -5.85
N VAL A 91 20.85 4.57 -6.87
CA VAL A 91 20.19 3.28 -6.78
C VAL A 91 21.12 2.27 -6.11
N GLU A 92 20.57 1.53 -5.15
CA GLU A 92 21.17 0.38 -4.49
C GLU A 92 20.15 -0.76 -4.54
N ALA A 93 20.15 -1.50 -5.64
CA ALA A 93 19.12 -2.49 -5.93
C ALA A 93 19.14 -3.68 -4.96
N GLU A 94 17.95 -4.24 -4.72
CA GLU A 94 17.72 -5.40 -3.86
C GLU A 94 18.10 -5.15 -2.40
N ARG A 95 17.98 -3.90 -1.95
CA ARG A 95 18.28 -3.54 -0.57
C ARG A 95 17.15 -4.00 0.34
N PHE A 96 17.48 -4.46 1.54
CA PHE A 96 16.48 -4.64 2.60
C PHE A 96 16.09 -3.28 3.17
N ASP A 97 14.82 -2.89 2.99
CA ASP A 97 14.30 -1.61 3.43
C ASP A 97 13.27 -1.73 4.55
N VAL A 98 13.34 -0.76 5.47
CA VAL A 98 12.36 -0.58 6.54
C VAL A 98 11.85 0.84 6.50
N PHE A 99 10.53 0.99 6.39
CA PHE A 99 9.86 2.28 6.44
C PHE A 99 8.89 2.38 7.61
N ILE A 100 8.91 3.54 8.26
CA ILE A 100 8.08 3.93 9.39
C ILE A 100 7.39 5.23 9.03
N GLY A 101 6.10 5.13 8.74
CA GLY A 101 5.25 6.26 8.43
C GLY A 101 4.56 6.87 9.64
N THR A 102 3.47 7.59 9.36
CA THR A 102 2.62 8.28 10.33
C THR A 102 1.14 8.14 9.95
N ILE A 103 0.26 8.84 10.67
CA ILE A 103 -1.18 8.87 10.35
C ILE A 103 -1.51 9.79 9.15
N ASP A 104 -0.52 10.49 8.60
CA ASP A 104 -0.69 11.32 7.41
C ASP A 104 -0.77 10.42 6.16
N PRO A 105 -1.38 10.86 5.04
CA PRO A 105 -1.44 10.05 3.82
C PRO A 105 -0.06 9.98 3.15
N GLU A 106 0.62 8.83 3.27
CA GLU A 106 1.98 8.63 2.80
C GLU A 106 2.05 7.58 1.68
N LYS A 107 3.15 7.57 0.93
CA LYS A 107 3.40 6.60 -0.14
C LYS A 107 4.68 5.84 0.13
N PHE A 108 4.63 4.52 -0.02
CA PHE A 108 5.76 3.63 0.19
C PHE A 108 6.03 2.83 -1.10
N LEU A 109 7.27 2.94 -1.57
CA LEU A 109 7.82 2.23 -2.73
C LEU A 109 9.07 1.45 -2.28
N PRO A 110 8.92 0.36 -1.50
CA PRO A 110 10.04 -0.40 -0.94
C PRO A 110 11.00 -0.99 -1.97
N GLY A 111 10.53 -1.29 -3.18
CA GLY A 111 11.40 -1.80 -4.24
C GLY A 111 11.42 -3.32 -4.28
N ALA A 112 12.55 -3.89 -4.70
CA ALA A 112 12.78 -5.32 -4.76
C ALA A 112 13.42 -5.83 -3.45
N ASN A 113 13.42 -7.17 -3.28
CA ASN A 113 13.88 -7.89 -2.10
C ASN A 113 12.79 -8.02 -1.03
N SER A 114 13.14 -8.06 0.25
CA SER A 114 12.19 -8.40 1.33
C SER A 114 12.09 -7.19 2.23
N ASP A 115 11.02 -6.43 2.14
CA ASP A 115 10.94 -5.15 2.83
C ASP A 115 9.91 -5.15 3.95
N VAL A 116 10.04 -4.18 4.86
CA VAL A 116 9.10 -3.98 5.96
C VAL A 116 8.56 -2.56 5.93
N VAL A 117 7.23 -2.43 5.82
CA VAL A 117 6.54 -1.15 5.88
C VAL A 117 5.62 -1.10 7.10
N HIS A 118 5.80 -0.08 7.93
CA HIS A 118 4.91 0.29 9.02
C HIS A 118 4.24 1.62 8.65
N GLY A 119 3.11 1.57 7.94
CA GLY A 119 2.42 2.74 7.38
C GLY A 119 2.08 3.79 8.44
N ASP A 120 1.59 3.33 9.59
CA ASP A 120 1.08 4.19 10.67
C ASP A 120 2.00 4.22 11.90
N GLY A 121 3.30 4.12 11.65
CA GLY A 121 4.33 4.06 12.69
C GLY A 121 4.46 2.69 13.36
N ALA A 122 5.27 2.59 14.41
CA ALA A 122 5.68 1.30 15.01
C ALA A 122 4.50 0.42 15.49
N ALA A 123 3.36 1.00 15.83
CA ALA A 123 2.16 0.31 16.29
C ALA A 123 1.15 -0.01 15.16
N SER A 124 1.54 0.12 13.89
CA SER A 124 0.67 -0.02 12.70
C SER A 124 -0.29 -1.20 12.76
N ALA A 125 0.17 -2.39 13.17
CA ALA A 125 -0.65 -3.60 13.23
C ALA A 125 -1.86 -3.52 14.19
N SER A 126 -1.89 -2.52 15.07
CA SER A 126 -2.91 -2.34 16.09
C SER A 126 -3.47 -0.93 16.15
N ASN A 127 -3.02 -0.01 15.28
CA ASN A 127 -3.43 1.38 15.31
C ASN A 127 -4.83 1.52 14.67
N PRO A 128 -5.88 1.95 15.40
CA PRO A 128 -7.21 2.15 14.82
C PRO A 128 -7.38 3.50 14.11
N GLU A 129 -6.38 4.39 14.19
CA GLU A 129 -6.38 5.75 13.64
C GLU A 129 -5.26 5.91 12.59
N GLY A 130 -5.15 4.94 11.68
CA GLY A 130 -4.21 4.97 10.58
C GLY A 130 -4.56 5.98 9.48
N GLY A 131 -3.54 6.39 8.73
CA GLY A 131 -3.60 7.25 7.58
C GLY A 131 -4.05 6.53 6.31
N ALA A 132 -4.42 7.33 5.32
CA ALA A 132 -4.79 6.85 4.00
C ALA A 132 -3.52 6.60 3.17
N ASP A 133 -2.80 5.52 3.49
CA ASP A 133 -1.52 5.20 2.88
C ASP A 133 -1.64 4.52 1.52
N ARG A 134 -0.61 4.72 0.69
CA ARG A 134 -0.38 3.95 -0.53
C ARG A 134 0.91 3.14 -0.42
N ILE A 135 0.77 1.83 -0.24
CA ILE A 135 1.90 0.90 -0.15
C ILE A 135 1.94 0.08 -1.46
N GLU A 136 2.98 0.27 -2.27
CA GLU A 136 3.20 -0.51 -3.49
C GLU A 136 4.37 -1.46 -3.28
N LEU A 137 4.06 -2.65 -2.75
CA LEU A 137 5.02 -3.72 -2.56
C LEU A 137 5.55 -4.17 -3.92
N GLY A 138 6.87 -4.31 -4.02
CA GLY A 138 7.52 -4.73 -5.26
C GLY A 138 7.68 -6.24 -5.31
N SER A 139 8.86 -6.70 -5.71
CA SER A 139 9.13 -8.12 -5.83
C SER A 139 9.87 -8.66 -4.61
N GLY A 140 9.35 -9.72 -4.01
CA GLY A 140 10.06 -10.52 -3.00
C GLY A 140 9.15 -10.86 -1.82
N ARG A 141 9.71 -10.90 -0.61
CA ARG A 141 8.97 -11.30 0.60
C ARG A 141 8.72 -10.10 1.51
N ASP A 142 7.81 -9.25 1.05
CA ASP A 142 7.49 -8.02 1.76
C ASP A 142 6.47 -8.24 2.86
N THR A 143 6.58 -7.41 3.90
CA THR A 143 5.60 -7.32 4.97
C THR A 143 5.15 -5.87 5.13
N ALA A 144 3.85 -5.62 5.02
CA ALA A 144 3.26 -4.31 5.28
C ALA A 144 2.25 -4.39 6.43
N TYR A 145 2.38 -3.44 7.35
CA TYR A 145 1.41 -3.19 8.41
C TYR A 145 0.79 -1.83 8.15
N ALA A 146 -0.53 -1.79 8.03
CA ALA A 146 -1.32 -0.58 8.04
C ALA A 146 -2.43 -0.76 9.09
N GLY A 147 -2.67 0.30 9.84
CA GLY A 147 -3.74 0.45 10.81
C GLY A 147 -5.10 0.57 10.15
N GLY A 148 -6.14 0.68 10.97
CA GLY A 148 -7.49 0.94 10.51
C GLY A 148 -7.65 2.40 10.09
N GLY A 149 -8.39 2.64 9.01
CA GLY A 149 -8.77 3.97 8.51
C GLY A 149 -10.16 3.97 7.92
#